data_AF-A0AA47GGZ8-F1
#
_entry.id   AF-A0AA47GGZ8-F1
#
_cell.length_a   1.000
_cell.length_b   1.000
_cell.length_c   1.000
_cell.angle_alpha   90.00
_cell.angle_beta   90.00
_cell.angle_gamma   90.00
#
_symmetry.space_group_name_H-M   'P 1'
#
loop_
_entity.id
_entity.type
_entity.pdbx_description
1 polymer ?
#
loop_
_entity_poly.entity_id
_entity_poly.type
_entity_poly.pdbx_seq_one_letter_code
_entity_poly.pdbx_strand_id
1 'polypeptide(L)'
;MKKNKKRKIKYYCAACFFVLLALLELVLISLAVLQHQRQNSIPKNIIYAVFAISVAVYLFYKAKTEDAEIDDEDERDEFIIVKTDHQMYKIASWLIYILSLVFLIGAAFMYENQGFTDLVLVLTTVCCTLIILWNILFLIEIIIGITNEFRN
;
A
#
# COMPACT_ATOMS: atom_id res chain seq x y z
N MET A 1 -19.14 18.25 13.17
CA MET A 1 -19.45 16.80 13.21
C MET A 1 -19.96 16.19 11.89
N LYS A 2 -21.26 16.26 11.51
CA LYS A 2 -21.80 15.47 10.34
C LYS A 2 -21.10 15.73 8.99
N LYS A 3 -20.66 16.97 8.74
CA LYS A 3 -19.97 17.36 7.49
C LYS A 3 -18.55 16.80 7.40
N ASN A 4 -17.83 16.70 8.53
CA ASN A 4 -16.47 16.19 8.59
C ASN A 4 -16.44 14.67 8.47
N LYS A 5 -17.36 13.97 9.16
CA LYS A 5 -17.59 12.53 9.00
C LYS A 5 -17.82 12.12 7.54
N LYS A 6 -18.65 12.90 6.81
CA LYS A 6 -18.88 12.67 5.37
C LYS A 6 -17.60 12.89 4.53
N ARG A 7 -16.71 13.80 4.92
CA ARG A 7 -15.43 14.02 4.22
C ARG A 7 -14.42 12.90 4.51
N LYS A 8 -14.31 12.45 5.75
CA LYS A 8 -13.49 11.29 6.14
C LYS A 8 -13.86 10.03 5.36
N ILE A 9 -15.14 9.70 5.31
CA ILE A 9 -15.63 8.55 4.54
C ILE A 9 -15.26 8.70 3.06
N LYS A 10 -15.38 9.90 2.47
CA LYS A 10 -14.94 10.15 1.09
C LYS A 10 -13.45 9.88 0.92
N TYR A 11 -12.60 10.30 1.85
CA TYR A 11 -11.16 10.05 1.78
C TYR A 11 -10.83 8.57 1.93
N TYR A 12 -11.47 7.84 2.85
CA TYR A 12 -11.30 6.40 2.96
C TYR A 12 -11.77 5.65 1.72
N CYS A 13 -12.95 5.99 1.17
CA CYS A 13 -13.44 5.38 -0.07
C CYS A 13 -12.50 5.67 -1.25
N ALA A 14 -11.96 6.88 -1.35
CA ALA A 14 -10.99 7.22 -2.37
C ALA A 14 -9.67 6.44 -2.16
N ALA A 15 -9.21 6.28 -0.92
CA ALA A 15 -8.05 5.44 -0.60
C ALA A 15 -8.28 3.99 -1.05
N CYS A 16 -9.43 3.39 -0.73
CA CYS A 16 -9.80 2.05 -1.23
C CYS A 16 -9.71 1.95 -2.75
N PHE A 17 -10.27 2.93 -3.46
CA PHE A 17 -10.22 2.96 -4.93
C PHE A 17 -8.78 2.93 -5.46
N PHE A 18 -7.88 3.74 -4.88
CA PHE A 18 -6.48 3.75 -5.28
C PHE A 18 -5.72 2.47 -4.89
N VAL A 19 -6.04 1.83 -3.76
CA VAL A 19 -5.49 0.50 -3.43
C VAL A 19 -5.91 -0.54 -4.46
N LEU A 20 -7.17 -0.51 -4.91
CA LEU A 20 -7.64 -1.43 -5.95
C LEU A 20 -6.94 -1.18 -7.30
N LEU A 21 -6.68 0.08 -7.65
CA LEU A 21 -5.86 0.41 -8.83
C LEU A 21 -4.43 -0.11 -8.70
N ALA A 22 -3.82 0.03 -7.52
CA ALA A 22 -2.49 -0.51 -7.27
C ALA A 22 -2.45 -2.05 -7.43
N LEU A 23 -3.47 -2.75 -6.90
CA LEU A 23 -3.62 -4.19 -7.08
C LEU A 23 -3.79 -4.57 -8.55
N LEU A 24 -4.56 -3.79 -9.32
CA LEU A 24 -4.70 -4.02 -10.76
C LEU A 24 -3.35 -3.91 -11.48
N GLU A 25 -2.56 -2.88 -11.21
CA GLU A 25 -1.22 -2.70 -11.81
C GLU A 25 -0.27 -3.85 -11.47
N LEU A 26 -0.30 -4.33 -10.21
CA LEU A 26 0.50 -5.47 -9.77
C LEU A 26 0.09 -6.78 -10.47
N VAL A 27 -1.21 -6.97 -10.73
CA VAL A 27 -1.71 -8.09 -11.52
C VAL A 27 -1.23 -7.98 -12.97
N LEU A 28 -1.26 -6.79 -13.58
CA LEU A 28 -0.75 -6.58 -14.94
C LEU A 28 0.77 -6.84 -15.03
N ILE A 29 1.55 -6.42 -14.03
CA ILE A 29 2.98 -6.76 -13.94
C ILE A 29 3.17 -8.28 -13.88
N SER A 30 2.43 -8.94 -12.98
CA SER A 30 2.52 -10.40 -12.82
C SER A 30 2.15 -11.16 -14.10
N LEU A 31 1.10 -10.72 -14.79
CA LEU A 31 0.68 -11.29 -16.08
C LEU A 31 1.72 -11.04 -17.18
N ALA A 32 2.29 -9.83 -17.26
CA ALA A 32 3.32 -9.51 -18.24
C ALA A 32 4.56 -10.40 -18.09
N VAL A 33 4.94 -10.70 -16.85
CA VAL A 33 6.03 -11.62 -16.51
C VAL A 33 5.67 -13.05 -16.92
N LEU A 34 4.51 -13.56 -16.51
CA LEU A 34 4.09 -14.94 -16.80
C LEU A 34 3.93 -15.20 -18.30
N GLN A 35 3.42 -14.22 -19.05
CA GLN A 35 3.17 -14.33 -20.48
C GLN A 35 4.40 -13.99 -21.34
N HIS A 36 5.54 -13.67 -20.73
CA HIS A 36 6.77 -13.28 -21.43
C HIS A 36 6.53 -12.14 -22.44
N GLN A 37 5.58 -11.24 -22.15
CA GLN A 37 5.22 -10.15 -23.06
C GLN A 37 6.33 -9.10 -23.15
N ARG A 38 6.36 -8.34 -24.26
CA ARG A 38 7.31 -7.21 -24.42
C ARG A 38 7.20 -6.24 -23.25
N GLN A 39 8.35 -6.03 -22.60
CA GLN A 39 8.47 -5.44 -21.27
C GLN A 39 8.23 -3.93 -21.15
N ASN A 40 7.97 -3.21 -22.24
CA ASN A 40 7.76 -1.75 -22.17
C ASN A 40 6.58 -1.35 -21.26
N SER A 41 5.67 -2.29 -20.95
CA SER A 41 4.58 -2.10 -20.01
C SER A 41 4.98 -2.26 -18.53
N ILE A 42 6.04 -3.02 -18.20
CA ILE A 42 6.38 -3.31 -16.79
C ILE A 42 6.85 -2.07 -16.04
N PRO A 43 7.85 -1.28 -16.50
CA PRO A 43 8.25 -0.05 -15.81
C PRO A 43 7.11 0.96 -15.67
N LYS A 44 6.27 1.06 -16.71
CA LYS A 44 5.08 1.92 -16.72
C LYS A 44 4.09 1.51 -15.63
N ASN A 45 3.78 0.22 -15.53
CA ASN A 45 2.86 -0.30 -14.52
C ASN A 45 3.43 -0.18 -13.10
N ILE A 46 4.76 -0.33 -12.92
CA ILE A 46 5.42 -0.07 -11.63
C ILE A 46 5.20 1.38 -11.22
N ILE A 47 5.43 2.35 -12.12
CA ILE A 47 5.21 3.77 -11.82
C ILE A 47 3.76 4.04 -11.40
N TYR A 48 2.78 3.46 -12.12
CA TYR A 48 1.37 3.60 -11.74
C TYR A 48 1.03 2.93 -10.42
N ALA A 49 1.58 1.75 -10.13
CA ALA A 49 1.40 1.08 -8.86
C ALA A 49 1.92 1.95 -7.70
N VAL A 50 3.14 2.49 -7.84
CA VAL A 50 3.72 3.39 -6.82
C VAL A 50 2.86 4.64 -6.64
N PHE A 51 2.45 5.28 -7.74
CA PHE A 51 1.58 6.46 -7.68
C PHE A 51 0.26 6.16 -6.98
N ALA A 52 -0.41 5.08 -7.35
CA ALA A 52 -1.68 4.67 -6.76
C ALA A 52 -1.53 4.40 -5.26
N ILE A 53 -0.46 3.70 -4.83
CA ILE A 53 -0.19 3.44 -3.42
C ILE A 53 0.09 4.74 -2.67
N SER A 54 0.93 5.63 -3.20
CA SER A 54 1.24 6.92 -2.57
C SER A 54 -0.02 7.77 -2.36
N VAL A 55 -0.91 7.82 -3.36
CA VAL A 55 -2.18 8.56 -3.25
C VAL A 55 -3.12 7.89 -2.24
N ALA A 56 -3.21 6.56 -2.23
CA ALA A 56 -4.01 5.82 -1.25
C ALA A 56 -3.55 6.11 0.19
N VAL A 57 -2.23 6.09 0.40
CA VAL A 57 -1.60 6.41 1.69
C VAL A 57 -1.90 7.84 2.11
N TYR A 58 -1.71 8.82 1.21
CA TYR A 58 -2.03 10.22 1.49
C TYR A 58 -3.50 10.40 1.90
N LEU A 59 -4.43 9.81 1.14
CA LEU A 59 -5.87 9.91 1.41
C LEU A 59 -6.24 9.25 2.73
N PHE A 60 -5.65 8.10 3.05
CA PHE A 60 -5.85 7.40 4.31
C PHE A 60 -5.41 8.24 5.52
N TYR A 61 -4.20 8.81 5.48
CA TYR A 61 -3.73 9.67 6.57
C TYR A 61 -4.54 10.97 6.66
N LYS A 62 -4.92 11.55 5.52
CA LYS A 62 -5.81 12.71 5.49
C LYS A 62 -7.16 12.42 6.14
N ALA A 63 -7.73 11.24 5.90
CA ALA A 63 -8.96 10.79 6.55
C ALA A 63 -8.79 10.71 8.08
N LYS A 64 -7.64 10.22 8.57
CA LYS A 64 -7.34 10.15 10.01
C LYS A 64 -7.18 11.53 10.67
N THR A 65 -6.69 12.54 9.94
CA THR A 65 -6.38 13.87 10.50
C THR A 65 -7.47 14.93 10.30
N GLU A 66 -8.55 14.65 9.55
CA GLU A 66 -9.59 15.64 9.18
C GLU A 66 -10.35 16.25 10.37
N ASP A 67 -10.34 15.62 11.55
CA ASP A 67 -11.04 16.09 12.78
C ASP A 67 -10.07 16.51 13.91
N ALA A 68 -8.77 16.66 13.65
CA ALA A 68 -7.82 17.11 14.67
C ALA A 68 -7.99 18.63 14.95
N GLU A 69 -9.15 19.03 15.46
CA GLU A 69 -9.22 20.19 16.35
C GLU A 69 -8.57 19.78 17.68
N ILE A 70 -7.63 20.62 18.10
CA ILE A 70 -6.87 20.54 19.33
C ILE A 70 -7.85 20.62 20.49
N ASP A 71 -8.15 19.50 21.13
CA ASP A 71 -8.44 19.47 22.57
C ASP A 71 -8.29 18.05 23.12
N ASP A 72 -7.86 18.02 24.38
CA ASP A 72 -7.63 16.88 25.26
C ASP A 72 -6.29 16.12 25.09
N GLU A 73 -5.27 16.74 25.66
CA GLU A 73 -4.25 16.05 26.45
C GLU A 73 -4.89 15.06 27.45
N ASP A 74 -4.12 14.01 27.77
CA ASP A 74 -4.29 13.15 28.94
C ASP A 74 -5.46 12.15 28.97
N GLU A 75 -5.27 11.06 28.22
CA GLU A 75 -5.22 9.73 28.86
C GLU A 75 -3.91 9.04 28.47
N ARG A 76 -2.82 9.56 29.06
CA ARG A 76 -1.50 8.91 29.12
C ARG A 76 -1.61 7.59 29.90
N ASP A 77 -0.88 6.58 29.40
CA ASP A 77 -0.35 5.44 30.18
C ASP A 77 -1.19 4.17 30.39
N GLU A 78 -2.00 3.75 29.42
CA GLU A 78 -2.39 2.33 29.31
C GLU A 78 -2.05 1.76 27.92
N PHE A 79 -1.35 0.61 27.89
CA PHE A 79 -0.94 -0.18 26.72
C PHE A 79 0.37 0.16 25.99
N ILE A 80 1.52 0.12 26.67
CA ILE A 80 2.82 0.14 25.99
C ILE A 80 3.06 -1.14 25.18
N ILE A 81 2.73 -2.32 25.69
CA ILE A 81 3.01 -3.61 25.02
C ILE A 81 2.20 -3.78 23.71
N VAL A 82 0.90 -3.46 23.73
CA VAL A 82 0.04 -3.52 22.53
C VAL A 82 0.42 -2.44 21.51
N LYS A 83 0.94 -1.28 21.96
CA LYS A 83 1.38 -0.19 21.08
C LYS A 83 2.75 -0.46 20.47
N THR A 84 3.68 -1.10 21.19
CA THR A 84 4.98 -1.52 20.66
C THR A 84 4.82 -2.60 19.60
N ASP A 85 3.97 -3.62 19.82
CA ASP A 85 3.67 -4.64 18.80
C ASP A 85 2.99 -4.02 17.58
N HIS A 86 2.06 -3.07 17.78
CA HIS A 86 1.44 -2.34 16.68
C HIS A 86 2.45 -1.46 15.92
N GLN A 87 3.39 -0.81 16.60
CA GLN A 87 4.44 0.00 15.99
C GLN A 87 5.45 -0.88 15.24
N MET A 88 5.92 -1.96 15.84
CA MET A 88 6.81 -2.93 15.20
C MET A 88 6.15 -3.55 13.96
N TYR A 89 4.86 -3.92 14.05
CA TYR A 89 4.09 -4.38 12.89
C TYR A 89 4.01 -3.31 11.79
N LYS A 90 3.74 -2.05 12.14
CA LYS A 90 3.71 -0.93 11.17
C LYS A 90 5.06 -0.75 10.49
N ILE A 91 6.15 -0.75 11.25
CA ILE A 91 7.51 -0.61 10.72
C ILE A 91 7.86 -1.78 9.81
N ALA A 92 7.60 -3.02 10.26
CA ALA A 92 7.85 -4.23 9.47
C ALA A 92 7.03 -4.24 8.18
N SER A 93 5.76 -3.85 8.25
CA SER A 93 4.88 -3.72 7.07
C SER A 93 5.45 -2.73 6.06
N TRP A 94 5.85 -1.54 6.49
CA TRP A 94 6.49 -0.54 5.61
C TRP A 94 7.83 -1.01 5.05
N LEU A 95 8.64 -1.71 5.84
CA LEU A 95 9.90 -2.31 5.38
C LEU A 95 9.65 -3.36 4.29
N ILE A 96 8.65 -4.22 4.45
CA ILE A 96 8.24 -5.19 3.42
C ILE A 96 7.91 -4.46 2.12
N TYR A 97 7.11 -3.40 2.18
CA TYR A 97 6.76 -2.63 0.99
C TYR A 97 7.98 -2.00 0.32
N ILE A 98 8.82 -1.28 1.08
CA ILE A 98 10.00 -0.58 0.54
C ILE A 98 10.99 -1.58 -0.07
N LEU A 99 11.32 -2.66 0.64
CA LEU A 99 12.25 -3.66 0.16
C LEU A 99 11.74 -4.34 -1.10
N SER A 100 10.45 -4.71 -1.13
CA SER A 100 9.85 -5.34 -2.31
C SER A 100 9.88 -4.41 -3.52
N LEU A 101 9.68 -3.11 -3.33
CA LEU A 101 9.70 -2.12 -4.39
C LEU A 101 11.12 -1.88 -4.93
N VAL A 102 12.12 -1.77 -4.04
CA VAL A 102 13.54 -1.68 -4.42
C VAL A 102 13.96 -2.91 -5.22
N PHE A 103 13.62 -4.11 -4.75
CA PHE A 103 13.93 -5.34 -5.46
C PHE A 103 13.16 -5.46 -6.78
N LEU A 104 11.88 -5.05 -6.84
CA LEU A 104 11.11 -5.06 -8.09
C LEU A 104 11.73 -4.13 -9.15
N ILE A 105 12.19 -2.95 -8.76
CA ILE A 105 12.93 -2.03 -9.64
C ILE A 105 14.26 -2.68 -10.07
N GLY A 106 14.99 -3.28 -9.14
CA GLY A 106 16.21 -4.04 -9.44
C GLY A 106 15.96 -5.17 -10.45
N ALA A 107 14.86 -5.91 -10.30
CA ALA A 107 14.44 -6.96 -11.23
C ALA A 107 14.21 -6.41 -12.64
N ALA A 108 13.56 -5.25 -12.74
CA ALA A 108 13.32 -4.57 -14.02
C ALA A 108 14.62 -4.12 -14.70
N PHE A 109 15.60 -3.63 -13.94
CA PHE A 109 16.93 -3.28 -14.49
C PHE A 109 17.76 -4.51 -14.89
N MET A 110 17.73 -5.59 -14.10
CA MET A 110 18.36 -6.86 -14.47
C MET A 110 17.74 -7.44 -15.72
N TYR A 111 16.41 -7.32 -15.79
CA TYR A 111 15.58 -7.23 -16.99
C TYR A 111 16.34 -6.78 -18.22
N GLU A 112 16.45 -5.46 -18.29
CA GLU A 112 16.88 -4.71 -19.44
C GLU A 112 18.28 -5.13 -19.91
N ASN A 113 19.14 -5.51 -18.97
CA ASN A 113 20.54 -5.85 -19.24
C ASN A 113 20.77 -7.32 -19.63
N GLN A 114 20.04 -8.25 -19.02
CA GLN A 114 20.34 -9.70 -19.11
C GLN A 114 19.19 -10.50 -19.74
N GLY A 115 18.04 -9.88 -19.98
CA GLY A 115 16.84 -10.53 -20.48
C GLY A 115 16.19 -11.45 -19.45
N PHE A 116 15.41 -12.41 -19.96
CA PHE A 116 14.61 -13.30 -19.13
C PHE A 116 15.50 -14.38 -18.50
N THR A 117 15.93 -14.18 -17.25
CA THR A 117 16.66 -15.16 -16.46
C THR A 117 15.80 -15.71 -15.32
N ASP A 118 16.12 -16.92 -14.84
CA ASP A 118 15.43 -17.53 -13.70
C ASP A 118 15.45 -16.61 -12.47
N LEU A 119 16.56 -15.90 -12.27
CA LEU A 119 16.73 -14.95 -11.17
C LEU A 119 15.75 -13.77 -11.28
N VAL A 120 15.57 -13.18 -12.47
CA VAL A 120 14.62 -12.10 -12.71
C VAL A 120 13.19 -12.56 -12.44
N LEU A 121 12.82 -13.77 -12.90
CA LEU A 121 11.50 -14.32 -12.69
C LEU A 121 11.22 -14.51 -11.19
N VAL A 122 12.10 -15.21 -10.48
CA VAL A 122 11.95 -15.47 -9.04
C VAL A 122 11.85 -14.16 -8.27
N LEU A 123 12.74 -13.20 -8.54
CA LEU A 123 12.79 -11.93 -7.83
C LEU A 123 11.52 -11.09 -8.08
N THR A 124 11.06 -11.03 -9.33
CA THR A 124 9.82 -10.32 -9.68
C THR A 124 8.60 -10.96 -9.02
N THR A 125 8.47 -12.29 -9.07
CA THR A 125 7.33 -13.01 -8.48
C THR A 125 7.27 -12.85 -6.97
N VAL A 126 8.40 -12.99 -6.27
CA VAL A 126 8.47 -12.82 -4.81
C VAL A 126 8.11 -11.37 -4.44
N CYS A 127 8.66 -10.38 -5.14
CA CYS A 127 8.38 -8.97 -4.86
C CYS A 127 6.91 -8.60 -5.12
N CYS A 128 6.34 -9.02 -6.25
CA CYS A 128 4.93 -8.80 -6.53
C CYS A 128 4.04 -9.43 -5.45
N THR A 129 4.35 -10.64 -5.00
CA THR A 129 3.60 -11.33 -3.93
C THR A 129 3.63 -10.54 -2.62
N LEU A 130 4.81 -10.05 -2.21
CA LEU A 130 4.96 -9.25 -1.00
C LEU A 130 4.21 -7.91 -1.08
N ILE A 131 4.26 -7.22 -2.23
CA ILE A 131 3.53 -5.96 -2.42
C ILE A 131 2.02 -6.19 -2.44
N ILE A 132 1.55 -7.29 -3.02
CA ILE A 132 0.13 -7.67 -2.99
C ILE A 132 -0.32 -7.91 -1.55
N LEU A 133 0.44 -8.69 -0.77
CA LEU A 133 0.15 -8.93 0.65
C LEU A 133 0.07 -7.62 1.43
N TRP A 134 1.04 -6.73 1.22
CA TRP A 134 1.03 -5.41 1.83
C TRP A 134 -0.21 -4.58 1.46
N ASN A 135 -0.59 -4.57 0.18
CA ASN A 135 -1.80 -3.86 -0.28
C ASN A 135 -3.07 -4.42 0.35
N ILE A 136 -3.17 -5.74 0.53
CA ILE A 136 -4.31 -6.38 1.21
C ILE A 136 -4.36 -5.96 2.68
N LEU A 137 -3.22 -5.98 3.39
CA LEU A 137 -3.14 -5.52 4.78
C LEU A 137 -3.54 -4.05 4.91
N PHE A 138 -3.08 -3.21 3.99
CA PHE A 138 -3.44 -1.80 3.96
C PHE A 138 -4.93 -1.58 3.66
N LEU A 139 -5.52 -2.37 2.75
CA LEU A 139 -6.95 -2.35 2.46
C LEU A 139 -7.78 -2.70 3.70
N ILE A 140 -7.37 -3.71 4.47
CA ILE A 140 -8.03 -4.08 5.73
C ILE A 140 -7.98 -2.91 6.72
N GLU A 141 -6.85 -2.21 6.84
CA GLU A 141 -6.74 -1.04 7.73
C GLU A 141 -7.70 0.09 7.31
N ILE A 142 -7.87 0.32 6.01
CA ILE A 142 -8.85 1.28 5.48
C ILE A 142 -10.28 0.86 5.82
N ILE A 143 -10.64 -0.42 5.63
CA ILE A 143 -11.98 -0.95 5.94
C ILE A 143 -12.31 -0.81 7.43
N ILE A 144 -11.34 -1.09 8.31
CA ILE A 144 -11.48 -0.87 9.75
C ILE A 144 -11.74 0.62 10.03
N GLY A 145 -10.99 1.53 9.38
CA GLY A 145 -11.21 2.97 9.48
C GLY A 145 -12.62 3.39 9.09
N ILE A 146 -13.13 2.89 7.96
CA ILE A 146 -14.51 3.13 7.51
C ILE A 146 -15.53 2.63 8.53
N THR A 147 -15.34 1.41 9.04
CA THR A 147 -16.27 0.77 9.99
C THR A 147 -16.36 1.54 11.29
N ASN A 148 -15.22 2.02 11.81
CA ASN A 148 -15.16 2.83 13.02
C ASN A 148 -15.89 4.17 12.84
N GLU A 149 -15.73 4.81 11.68
CA GLU A 149 -16.48 6.02 11.37
C GLU A 149 -17.98 5.74 11.24
N PHE A 150 -18.43 4.59 10.72
CA PHE A 150 -19.87 4.30 10.69
C PHE A 150 -20.46 4.03 12.07
N ARG A 151 -19.68 3.42 12.97
CA ARG A 151 -20.10 3.10 14.34
C ARG A 151 -20.24 4.34 15.24
N ASN A 152 -19.35 5.32 15.09
CA ASN A 152 -19.29 6.55 15.92
C ASN A 152 -19.84 7.76 15.16
#